data_AF-A0A952RTE0-F1
#
_entry.id   AF-A0A952RTE0-F1
#
_cell.length_a   1.000
_cell.length_b   1.000
_cell.length_c   1.000
_cell.angle_alpha   90.00
_cell.angle_beta   90.00
_cell.angle_gamma   90.00
#
_symmetry.space_group_name_H-M   'P 1'
#
loop_
_entity.id
_entity.type
_entity.pdbx_description
1 polymer ?
#
loop_
_entity_poly.entity_id
_entity_poly.type
_entity_poly.pdbx_seq_one_letter_code
_entity_poly.pdbx_strand_id
1 'polypeptide(L)'
;MNRAVLLSLFSLVTVGCAASSPEETSGSTEAAITDDWQPLLRCNDGAAVLDVNGGERRNLQLVIKKKEIIDYLNRVGAVSSAYGATEVILSGWTGRVNWVEGRGPRLDAQPYGSPGVFKAGDFQEMIADHNTYEGGYGRFVRVAREGAGIKVQFGSIEKRGCAQFESYYVGDGFGTVTSCVSDYSELVEKANWYFDSCE
;
A
#
# COMPACT_ATOMS: atom_id res chain seq x y z
N MET A 1 -17.23 -26.35 -78.96
CA MET A 1 -18.29 -25.94 -78.02
C MET A 1 -17.67 -25.00 -77.00
N ASN A 2 -17.91 -23.70 -77.21
CA ASN A 2 -17.32 -22.60 -76.44
C ASN A 2 -18.30 -22.19 -75.34
N ARG A 3 -17.84 -22.08 -74.09
CA ARG A 3 -18.39 -21.13 -73.11
C ARG A 3 -17.28 -20.64 -72.20
N ALA A 4 -16.79 -19.43 -72.52
CA ALA A 4 -16.08 -18.58 -71.59
C ALA A 4 -17.09 -18.05 -70.57
N VAL A 5 -16.72 -18.03 -69.28
CA VAL A 5 -17.46 -17.31 -68.24
C VAL A 5 -16.47 -16.43 -67.49
N LEU A 6 -16.82 -15.15 -67.46
CA LEU A 6 -16.08 -13.98 -67.04
C LEU A 6 -15.54 -14.05 -65.61
N LEU A 7 -14.32 -13.56 -65.43
CA LEU A 7 -13.81 -13.02 -64.17
C LEU A 7 -14.63 -11.79 -63.75
N SER A 8 -15.01 -11.72 -62.48
CA SER A 8 -15.39 -10.49 -61.80
C SER A 8 -14.46 -10.29 -60.60
N LEU A 9 -13.50 -9.37 -60.75
CA LEU A 9 -12.73 -8.80 -59.65
C LEU A 9 -13.61 -7.76 -58.96
N PHE A 10 -14.03 -8.01 -57.72
CA PHE A 10 -14.52 -6.96 -56.83
C PHE A 10 -13.37 -6.53 -55.91
N SER A 11 -12.81 -5.36 -56.21
CA SER A 11 -11.86 -4.66 -55.36
C SER A 11 -12.67 -3.82 -54.36
N LEU A 12 -12.67 -4.20 -53.07
CA LEU A 12 -13.16 -3.33 -52.01
C LEU A 12 -11.98 -2.54 -51.44
N VAL A 13 -11.95 -1.24 -51.70
CA VAL A 13 -11.11 -0.28 -50.97
C VAL A 13 -11.96 0.24 -49.81
N THR A 14 -11.77 -0.30 -48.62
CA THR A 14 -12.31 0.29 -47.39
C THR A 14 -11.35 1.36 -46.88
N VAL A 15 -11.63 2.63 -47.20
CA VAL A 15 -11.08 3.78 -46.48
C VAL A 15 -11.84 3.86 -45.16
N GLY A 16 -11.35 3.16 -44.13
CA GLY A 16 -11.85 3.28 -42.77
C GLY A 16 -11.12 4.43 -42.07
N CYS A 17 -11.86 5.50 -41.74
CA CYS A 17 -11.38 6.59 -40.91
C CYS A 17 -10.74 6.06 -39.62
N ALA A 18 -9.52 6.51 -39.33
CA ALA A 18 -8.96 6.43 -37.99
C ALA A 18 -9.85 7.27 -37.06
N ALA A 19 -10.70 6.62 -36.29
CA ALA A 19 -11.33 7.24 -35.14
C ALA A 19 -10.24 7.43 -34.09
N SER A 20 -9.96 8.70 -33.79
CA SER A 20 -9.10 9.15 -32.71
C SER A 20 -9.46 8.42 -31.42
N SER A 21 -8.46 7.78 -30.83
CA SER A 21 -8.54 7.22 -29.48
C SER A 21 -9.00 8.32 -28.53
N PRO A 22 -10.01 8.10 -27.66
CA PRO A 22 -10.31 9.06 -26.61
C PRO A 22 -9.08 9.16 -25.70
N GLU A 23 -8.67 10.40 -25.46
CA GLU A 23 -7.55 10.79 -24.63
C GLU A 23 -7.61 10.07 -23.27
N GLU A 24 -6.54 9.34 -22.96
CA GLU A 24 -6.24 8.96 -21.58
C GLU A 24 -6.15 10.25 -20.76
N THR A 25 -7.17 10.50 -19.95
CA THR A 25 -7.08 11.49 -18.89
C THR A 25 -6.13 10.93 -17.85
N SER A 26 -4.84 11.16 -18.06
CA SER A 26 -3.78 11.02 -17.07
C SER A 26 -4.06 12.03 -15.95
N GLY A 27 -4.91 11.63 -15.02
CA GLY A 27 -5.10 12.31 -13.75
C GLY A 27 -3.92 12.03 -12.82
N SER A 28 -2.74 12.48 -13.22
CA SER A 28 -1.60 12.63 -12.32
C SER A 28 -1.89 13.86 -11.45
N THR A 29 -2.20 13.63 -10.18
CA THR A 29 -2.36 14.72 -9.20
C THR A 29 -0.98 15.34 -8.93
N GLU A 30 -0.92 16.67 -8.83
CA GLU A 30 0.29 17.50 -8.72
C GLU A 30 1.07 17.34 -7.39
N ALA A 31 1.19 16.12 -6.87
CA ALA A 31 2.12 15.75 -5.80
C ALA A 31 3.38 15.03 -6.30
N ALA A 32 3.46 14.71 -7.60
CA ALA A 32 4.61 14.02 -8.21
C ALA A 32 5.73 14.98 -8.61
N ILE A 33 6.38 15.63 -7.64
CA ILE A 33 7.63 16.34 -7.90
C ILE A 33 8.78 15.34 -7.68
N THR A 34 9.32 14.82 -8.78
CA THR A 34 10.59 14.05 -8.98
C THR A 34 10.58 12.54 -9.22
N ASP A 35 9.46 11.81 -9.09
CA ASP A 35 9.46 10.34 -9.24
C ASP A 35 8.49 9.84 -10.34
N ASP A 36 8.96 8.92 -11.20
CA ASP A 36 8.20 8.25 -12.27
C ASP A 36 7.21 7.23 -11.68
N TRP A 37 6.15 7.70 -11.04
CA TRP A 37 5.11 6.82 -10.48
C TRP A 37 4.23 6.22 -11.58
N GLN A 38 4.06 4.90 -11.55
CA GLN A 38 3.27 4.15 -12.52
C GLN A 38 2.14 3.40 -11.80
N PRO A 39 0.88 3.48 -12.29
CA PRO A 39 -0.23 2.79 -11.66
C PRO A 39 -0.06 1.28 -11.76
N LEU A 40 -0.18 0.60 -10.62
CA LEU A 40 -0.10 -0.85 -10.50
C LEU A 40 -1.49 -1.49 -10.35
N LEU A 41 -2.34 -0.91 -9.50
CA LEU A 41 -3.72 -1.34 -9.29
C LEU A 41 -4.63 -0.13 -9.18
N ARG A 42 -5.79 -0.20 -9.81
CA ARG A 42 -6.89 0.76 -9.62
C ARG A 42 -8.03 0.04 -8.94
N CYS A 43 -8.48 0.58 -7.81
CA CYS A 43 -9.52 -0.05 -7.02
C CYS A 43 -10.79 0.80 -6.93
N ASN A 44 -11.94 0.13 -6.95
CA ASN A 44 -13.29 0.69 -6.76
C ASN A 44 -13.51 1.97 -7.56
N ASP A 45 -13.43 1.87 -8.90
CA ASP A 45 -13.62 2.98 -9.83
C ASP A 45 -12.68 4.18 -9.57
N GLY A 46 -11.45 3.91 -9.12
CA GLY A 46 -10.44 4.93 -8.83
C GLY A 46 -10.54 5.56 -7.45
N ALA A 47 -11.35 4.99 -6.54
CA ALA A 47 -11.38 5.40 -5.13
C ALA A 47 -10.02 5.22 -4.44
N ALA A 48 -9.23 4.24 -4.89
CA ALA A 48 -7.83 4.12 -4.55
C ALA A 48 -6.98 3.67 -5.74
N VAL A 49 -5.73 4.11 -5.77
CA VAL A 49 -4.73 3.70 -6.75
C VAL A 49 -3.46 3.30 -6.01
N LEU A 50 -2.96 2.10 -6.26
CA LEU A 50 -1.64 1.68 -5.81
C LEU A 50 -0.66 1.97 -6.95
N ASP A 51 0.30 2.86 -6.74
CA ASP A 51 1.36 3.16 -7.69
C ASP A 51 2.68 2.56 -7.25
N VAL A 52 3.55 2.28 -8.22
CA VAL A 52 4.93 1.84 -8.03
C VAL A 52 5.88 2.88 -8.59
N ASN A 53 6.98 3.15 -7.88
CA ASN A 53 8.01 4.04 -8.39
C ASN A 53 8.78 3.33 -9.52
N GLY A 54 8.83 3.96 -10.69
CA GLY A 54 9.43 3.42 -11.91
C GLY A 54 10.94 3.23 -11.82
N GLY A 55 11.62 4.06 -11.02
CA GLY A 55 13.06 3.98 -10.74
C GLY A 55 13.41 3.05 -9.58
N GLU A 56 12.57 3.02 -8.53
CA GLU A 56 12.72 2.16 -7.36
C GLU A 56 11.45 1.32 -7.18
N ARG A 57 11.35 0.21 -7.92
CA ARG A 57 10.13 -0.61 -8.00
C ARG A 57 9.75 -1.34 -6.70
N ARG A 58 10.53 -1.17 -5.63
CA ARG A 58 10.20 -1.64 -4.28
C ARG A 58 9.47 -0.57 -3.46
N ASN A 59 9.49 0.68 -3.91
CA ASN A 59 8.76 1.78 -3.29
C ASN A 59 7.38 1.89 -3.95
N LEU A 60 6.34 1.85 -3.12
CA LEU A 60 4.95 1.97 -3.55
C LEU A 60 4.30 3.13 -2.81
N GLN A 61 3.23 3.64 -3.41
CA GLN A 61 2.31 4.53 -2.72
C GLN A 61 0.88 4.06 -2.95
N LEU A 62 0.08 4.05 -1.89
CA LEU A 62 -1.36 3.95 -2.01
C LEU A 62 -1.97 5.36 -1.93
N VAL A 63 -2.66 5.77 -2.99
CA VAL A 63 -3.37 7.04 -3.07
C VAL A 63 -4.87 6.78 -2.92
N ILE A 64 -5.46 7.24 -1.81
CA ILE A 64 -6.90 7.16 -1.54
C ILE A 64 -7.53 8.50 -1.92
N LYS A 65 -8.49 8.50 -2.86
CA LYS A 65 -9.09 9.72 -3.44
C LYS A 65 -10.55 9.93 -3.07
N LYS A 66 -11.22 8.92 -2.51
CA LYS A 66 -12.64 9.00 -2.17
C LYS A 66 -12.87 9.73 -0.84
N LYS A 67 -13.56 10.87 -0.90
CA LYS A 67 -13.77 11.78 0.23
C LYS A 67 -14.39 11.11 1.46
N GLU A 68 -15.38 10.23 1.28
CA GLU A 68 -16.03 9.57 2.41
C GLU A 68 -15.05 8.68 3.20
N ILE A 69 -14.08 8.09 2.51
CA ILE A 69 -13.02 7.27 3.12
C ILE A 69 -12.06 8.16 3.89
N ILE A 70 -11.63 9.26 3.25
CA ILE A 70 -10.70 10.22 3.87
C ILE A 70 -11.33 10.83 5.13
N ASP A 71 -12.58 11.25 5.07
CA ASP A 71 -13.31 11.81 6.21
C ASP A 71 -13.45 10.78 7.35
N TYR A 72 -13.72 9.51 7.01
CA TYR A 72 -13.73 8.41 7.99
C TYR A 72 -12.37 8.21 8.66
N LEU A 73 -11.29 8.11 7.86
CA LEU A 73 -9.94 7.86 8.37
C LEU A 73 -9.45 9.00 9.28
N ASN A 74 -9.77 10.25 8.95
CA ASN A 74 -9.48 11.39 9.82
C ASN A 74 -10.32 11.35 11.12
N ARG A 75 -11.62 11.04 11.02
CA ARG A 75 -12.52 10.97 12.18
C ARG A 75 -12.07 9.95 13.23
N VAL A 76 -11.58 8.80 12.79
CA VAL A 76 -11.05 7.74 13.70
C VAL A 76 -9.59 7.96 14.08
N GLY A 77 -8.97 9.04 13.60
CA GLY A 77 -7.57 9.38 13.87
C GLY A 77 -6.55 8.43 13.20
N ALA A 78 -6.97 7.65 12.21
CA ALA A 78 -6.09 6.74 11.45
C ALA A 78 -5.09 7.52 10.59
N VAL A 79 -5.49 8.67 10.05
CA VAL A 79 -4.65 9.62 9.32
C VAL A 79 -4.89 11.05 9.83
N SER A 80 -4.00 11.97 9.48
CA SER A 80 -4.13 13.40 9.77
C SER A 80 -3.86 14.17 8.48
N SER A 81 -4.89 14.37 7.66
CA SER A 81 -4.78 15.16 6.44
C SER A 81 -5.07 16.63 6.68
N ALA A 82 -4.56 17.51 5.82
CA ALA A 82 -4.92 18.92 5.84
C ALA A 82 -6.44 19.11 5.64
N TYR A 83 -6.99 20.20 6.17
CA TYR A 83 -8.39 20.56 5.95
C TYR A 83 -8.67 20.73 4.45
N GLY A 84 -9.69 20.04 3.94
CA GLY A 84 -10.04 20.06 2.52
C GLY A 84 -9.19 19.13 1.63
N ALA A 85 -8.36 18.26 2.20
CA ALA A 85 -7.61 17.27 1.43
C ALA A 85 -8.53 16.41 0.57
N THR A 86 -8.20 16.28 -0.71
CA THR A 86 -8.91 15.46 -1.70
C THR A 86 -8.29 14.08 -1.85
N GLU A 87 -7.09 13.88 -1.32
CA GLU A 87 -6.38 12.61 -1.35
C GLU A 87 -5.55 12.38 -0.08
N VAL A 88 -5.30 11.11 0.21
CA VAL A 88 -4.36 10.65 1.23
C VAL A 88 -3.36 9.73 0.53
N ILE A 89 -2.07 10.03 0.69
CA ILE A 89 -0.98 9.27 0.10
C ILE A 89 -0.26 8.51 1.20
N LEU A 90 -0.12 7.20 1.04
CA LEU A 90 0.55 6.29 1.95
C LEU A 90 1.73 5.64 1.22
N SER A 91 2.92 6.21 1.35
CA SER A 91 4.15 5.69 0.74
C SER A 91 4.83 4.67 1.64
N GLY A 92 5.51 3.70 1.04
CA GLY A 92 6.15 2.62 1.77
C GLY A 92 6.83 1.58 0.89
N TRP A 93 7.24 0.49 1.53
CA TRP A 93 8.01 -0.57 0.88
C TRP A 93 7.19 -1.85 0.77
N THR A 94 7.21 -2.47 -0.42
CA THR A 94 6.69 -3.83 -0.56
C THR A 94 7.61 -4.81 0.13
N GLY A 95 7.01 -5.83 0.77
CA GLY A 95 7.79 -7.00 0.98
C GLY A 95 7.27 -8.16 1.80
N ARG A 96 8.21 -8.98 2.33
CA ARG A 96 7.87 -10.12 3.17
C ARG A 96 7.69 -9.52 4.53
N VAL A 97 6.44 -9.25 4.84
CA VAL A 97 6.07 -8.72 6.13
C VAL A 97 5.91 -9.90 7.08
N ASN A 98 6.69 -9.89 8.14
CA ASN A 98 6.49 -10.78 9.26
C ASN A 98 5.71 -10.04 10.34
N TRP A 99 4.84 -10.78 11.00
CA TRP A 99 4.10 -10.28 12.14
C TRP A 99 4.79 -10.73 13.42
N VAL A 100 5.38 -9.77 14.14
CA VAL A 100 6.02 -10.07 15.42
C VAL A 100 5.08 -9.64 16.53
N GLU A 101 4.64 -10.61 17.34
CA GLU A 101 3.80 -10.35 18.50
C GLU A 101 4.45 -9.28 19.38
N GLY A 102 3.64 -8.27 19.72
CA GLY A 102 4.09 -7.14 20.52
C GLY A 102 5.03 -6.14 19.84
N ARG A 103 5.34 -6.31 18.55
CA ARG A 103 6.14 -5.36 17.75
C ARG A 103 5.47 -4.94 16.43
N GLY A 104 4.40 -5.62 16.02
CA GLY A 104 3.63 -5.29 14.83
C GLY A 104 4.24 -5.85 13.54
N PRO A 105 3.80 -5.35 12.37
CA PRO A 105 4.32 -5.80 11.08
C PRO A 105 5.77 -5.34 10.95
N ARG A 106 6.67 -6.17 10.40
CA ARG A 106 8.04 -5.76 10.08
C ARG A 106 8.43 -6.31 8.73
N LEU A 107 9.21 -5.53 7.99
CA LEU A 107 9.81 -6.00 6.75
C LEU A 107 11.01 -6.90 7.10
N ASP A 108 10.81 -8.22 7.09
CA ASP A 108 11.81 -9.21 7.51
C ASP A 108 12.88 -9.46 6.44
N ALA A 109 12.46 -9.34 5.19
CA ALA A 109 13.32 -9.29 4.04
C ALA A 109 12.66 -8.34 3.06
N GLN A 110 13.43 -7.42 2.47
CA GLN A 110 13.05 -6.83 1.18
C GLN A 110 12.87 -7.99 0.20
N PRO A 111 11.71 -8.26 -0.43
CA PRO A 111 11.58 -9.45 -1.23
C PRO A 111 11.26 -9.15 -2.69
N TYR A 112 11.37 -10.26 -3.41
CA TYR A 112 10.87 -10.58 -4.74
C TYR A 112 11.26 -9.63 -5.87
N GLY A 113 12.42 -9.97 -6.45
CA GLY A 113 12.81 -9.51 -7.77
C GLY A 113 14.15 -8.79 -7.72
N SER A 114 15.12 -9.32 -8.46
CA SER A 114 16.19 -8.51 -9.06
C SER A 114 15.61 -7.22 -9.69
N PRO A 115 16.40 -6.17 -9.96
CA PRO A 115 15.92 -4.97 -10.64
C PRO A 115 15.06 -5.35 -11.85
N GLY A 116 13.75 -5.13 -11.75
CA GLY A 116 12.81 -5.85 -12.61
C GLY A 116 11.37 -5.49 -12.27
N VAL A 117 10.51 -5.55 -13.28
CA VAL A 117 9.15 -5.04 -13.28
C VAL A 117 8.28 -5.80 -12.27
N PHE A 118 8.00 -5.16 -11.13
CA PHE A 118 6.90 -5.54 -10.24
C PHE A 118 5.59 -5.47 -11.04
N LYS A 119 4.91 -6.59 -11.25
CA LYS A 119 3.59 -6.62 -11.92
C LYS A 119 2.47 -6.58 -10.89
N ALA A 120 1.28 -6.16 -11.31
CA ALA A 120 0.11 -6.08 -10.45
C ALA A 120 -0.20 -7.39 -9.69
N GLY A 121 0.00 -8.54 -10.35
CA GLY A 121 -0.19 -9.86 -9.75
C GLY A 121 0.88 -10.26 -8.73
N ASP A 122 2.03 -9.60 -8.72
CA ASP A 122 3.12 -9.88 -7.77
C ASP A 122 2.93 -9.13 -6.44
N PHE A 123 2.02 -8.15 -6.40
CA PHE A 123 1.73 -7.41 -5.19
C PHE A 123 1.07 -8.30 -4.14
N GLN A 124 1.74 -8.45 -3.00
CA GLN A 124 1.22 -9.13 -1.83
C GLN A 124 1.02 -8.15 -0.68
N GLU A 125 2.00 -7.30 -0.39
CA GLU A 125 1.95 -6.44 0.78
C GLU A 125 2.91 -5.25 0.72
N MET A 126 2.52 -4.12 1.29
CA MET A 126 3.41 -3.01 1.66
C MET A 126 3.20 -2.59 3.12
N ILE A 127 4.25 -2.05 3.72
CA ILE A 127 4.17 -1.30 4.98
C ILE A 127 4.59 0.15 4.73
N ALA A 128 3.94 1.11 5.39
CA ALA A 128 4.27 2.52 5.17
C ALA A 128 5.62 2.93 5.78
N ASP A 129 6.29 3.90 5.16
CA ASP A 129 7.60 4.42 5.59
C ASP A 129 7.59 4.97 7.02
N HIS A 130 6.49 5.61 7.37
CA HIS A 130 6.30 6.24 8.67
C HIS A 130 5.87 5.24 9.75
N ASN A 131 5.92 3.93 9.49
CA ASN A 131 5.74 2.95 10.54
C ASN A 131 6.90 3.07 11.53
N THR A 132 6.67 3.83 12.60
CA THR A 132 7.61 4.02 13.69
C THR A 132 7.61 2.78 14.56
N TYR A 133 8.76 2.11 14.71
CA TYR A 133 8.95 0.96 15.60
C TYR A 133 10.01 1.24 16.67
N GLU A 134 10.12 2.46 17.18
CA GLU A 134 11.06 2.74 18.27
C GLU A 134 10.71 1.86 19.48
N GLY A 135 11.61 0.91 19.80
CA GLY A 135 11.37 -0.08 20.86
C GLY A 135 10.28 -1.11 20.58
N GLY A 136 9.77 -1.24 19.34
CA GLY A 136 8.66 -2.12 18.99
C GLY A 136 7.27 -1.52 19.22
N TYR A 137 7.19 -0.22 19.52
CA TYR A 137 5.95 0.52 19.71
C TYR A 137 5.75 1.55 18.60
N GLY A 138 4.50 1.87 18.34
CA GLY A 138 4.15 2.98 17.45
C GLY A 138 3.01 2.66 16.50
N ARG A 139 2.72 3.64 15.64
CA ARG A 139 1.66 3.53 14.63
C ARG A 139 2.19 2.75 13.44
N PHE A 140 1.30 1.99 12.82
CA PHE A 140 1.60 1.30 11.58
C PHE A 140 0.45 1.42 10.59
N VAL A 141 0.83 1.39 9.32
CA VAL A 141 -0.04 1.20 8.17
C VAL A 141 0.47 0.01 7.37
N ARG A 142 -0.46 -0.88 7.01
CA ARG A 142 -0.22 -2.08 6.20
C ARG A 142 -1.23 -2.11 5.07
N VAL A 143 -0.76 -2.27 3.83
CA VAL A 143 -1.63 -2.53 2.67
C VAL A 143 -1.33 -3.95 2.21
N ALA A 144 -2.34 -4.80 2.12
CA ALA A 144 -2.17 -6.18 1.68
C ALA A 144 -3.16 -6.52 0.58
N ARG A 145 -2.72 -7.35 -0.37
CA ARG A 145 -3.62 -8.01 -1.32
C ARG A 145 -4.52 -8.97 -0.55
N GLU A 146 -5.82 -8.90 -0.81
CA GLU A 146 -6.79 -9.82 -0.23
C GLU A 146 -7.81 -10.17 -1.32
N GLY A 147 -7.69 -11.39 -1.86
CA GLY A 147 -8.46 -11.81 -3.05
C GLY A 147 -8.22 -10.91 -4.26
N ALA A 148 -9.31 -10.42 -4.86
CA ALA A 148 -9.28 -9.47 -5.97
C ALA A 148 -9.06 -8.01 -5.54
N GLY A 149 -9.07 -7.75 -4.23
CA GLY A 149 -9.00 -6.41 -3.65
C GLY A 149 -7.71 -6.12 -2.89
N ILE A 150 -7.72 -5.00 -2.18
CA ILE A 150 -6.68 -4.64 -1.21
C ILE A 150 -7.30 -4.26 0.13
N LYS A 151 -6.66 -4.67 1.21
CA LYS A 151 -6.99 -4.27 2.58
C LYS A 151 -5.95 -3.29 3.09
N VAL A 152 -6.41 -2.18 3.67
CA VAL A 152 -5.60 -1.18 4.35
C VAL A 152 -5.90 -1.24 5.84
N GLN A 153 -4.89 -1.60 6.62
CA GLN A 153 -4.97 -1.67 8.07
C GLN A 153 -4.16 -0.53 8.69
N PHE A 154 -4.80 0.19 9.60
CA PHE A 154 -4.22 1.23 10.42
C PHE A 154 -4.29 0.79 11.89
N GLY A 155 -3.17 0.84 12.60
CA GLY A 155 -3.14 0.48 14.00
C GLY A 155 -1.98 1.08 14.75
N SER A 156 -1.89 0.71 16.01
CA SER A 156 -0.74 0.99 16.87
C SER A 156 -0.38 -0.22 17.71
N ILE A 157 0.90 -0.35 18.03
CA ILE A 157 1.38 -1.23 19.09
C ILE A 157 1.56 -0.39 20.34
N GLU A 158 0.74 -0.64 21.36
CA GLU A 158 0.71 0.12 22.61
C GLU A 158 1.35 -0.71 23.74
N LYS A 159 2.25 -0.09 24.50
CA LYS A 159 2.78 -0.68 25.74
C LYS A 159 1.67 -0.67 26.80
N ARG A 160 1.28 -1.85 27.26
CA ARG A 160 0.26 -2.02 28.31
C ARG A 160 0.88 -2.20 29.69
N GLY A 161 2.11 -2.67 29.76
CA GLY A 161 2.81 -2.85 31.02
C GLY A 161 4.11 -3.62 30.86
N CYS A 162 4.53 -4.24 31.96
CA CYS A 162 5.68 -5.11 31.99
C CYS A 162 5.22 -6.57 32.10
N ALA A 163 5.65 -7.41 31.16
CA ALA A 163 5.37 -8.84 31.18
C ALA A 163 6.30 -9.57 32.16
N GLN A 164 7.55 -9.13 32.30
CA GLN A 164 8.54 -9.77 33.16
C GLN A 164 9.42 -8.74 33.85
N PHE A 165 9.54 -8.88 35.17
CA PHE A 165 10.45 -8.11 35.98
C PHE A 165 11.65 -8.95 36.36
N GLU A 166 12.83 -8.35 36.33
CA GLU A 166 14.02 -8.90 36.98
C GLU A 166 14.42 -7.98 38.12
N SER A 167 14.89 -8.60 39.20
CA SER A 167 15.40 -7.87 40.35
C SER A 167 16.85 -8.25 40.56
N TYR A 168 17.72 -7.25 40.59
CA TYR A 168 19.13 -7.46 40.90
C TYR A 168 19.51 -6.68 42.16
N TYR A 169 20.37 -7.29 42.95
CA TYR A 169 20.91 -6.68 44.16
C TYR A 169 22.11 -5.83 43.80
N VAL A 170 22.10 -4.54 44.16
CA VAL A 170 23.14 -3.60 43.72
C VAL A 170 24.34 -3.54 44.68
N GLY A 171 24.31 -4.31 45.79
CA GLY A 171 25.38 -4.32 46.78
C GLY A 171 25.37 -3.11 47.72
N ASP A 172 26.18 -3.20 48.79
CA ASP A 172 26.59 -2.18 49.76
C ASP A 172 25.56 -1.07 50.09
N GLY A 173 24.38 -1.48 50.55
CA GLY A 173 23.39 -0.58 51.17
C GLY A 173 22.37 0.06 50.21
N PHE A 174 22.43 -0.22 48.91
CA PHE A 174 21.49 0.33 47.92
C PHE A 174 20.23 -0.52 47.68
N GLY A 175 20.16 -1.72 48.26
CA GLY A 175 18.99 -2.60 48.19
C GLY A 175 18.81 -3.30 46.83
N THR A 176 17.57 -3.70 46.57
CA THR A 176 17.17 -4.42 45.35
C THR A 176 16.58 -3.43 44.34
N VAL A 177 17.06 -3.46 43.11
CA VAL A 177 16.46 -2.72 41.99
C VAL A 177 15.66 -3.70 41.14
N THR A 178 14.38 -3.39 40.93
CA THR A 178 13.51 -4.13 40.03
C THR A 178 13.36 -3.37 38.72
N SER A 179 13.71 -4.01 37.61
CA SER A 179 13.58 -3.46 36.26
C SER A 179 12.63 -4.31 35.42
N CYS A 180 11.97 -3.67 34.45
CA CYS A 180 11.21 -4.39 33.44
C CYS A 180 12.17 -4.90 32.36
N VAL A 181 12.17 -6.22 32.12
CA VAL A 181 13.06 -6.86 31.12
C VAL A 181 12.30 -7.40 29.92
N SER A 182 10.98 -7.56 30.04
CA SER A 182 10.11 -7.88 28.92
C SER A 182 8.82 -7.08 29.06
N ASP A 183 8.44 -6.41 27.99
CA ASP A 183 7.23 -5.60 27.99
C ASP A 183 6.01 -6.40 27.57
N TYR A 184 4.85 -6.00 28.09
CA TYR A 184 3.55 -6.44 27.61
C TYR A 184 2.98 -5.37 26.68
N SER A 185 2.64 -5.78 25.46
CA SER A 185 2.17 -4.87 24.41
C SER A 185 1.02 -5.47 23.63
N GLU A 186 0.13 -4.59 23.15
CA GLU A 186 -1.08 -4.98 22.44
C GLU A 186 -1.18 -4.26 21.10
N LEU A 187 -1.73 -4.96 20.11
CA LEU A 187 -2.22 -4.31 18.91
C LEU A 187 -3.54 -3.61 19.22
N VAL A 188 -3.59 -2.33 18.89
CA VAL A 188 -4.79 -1.52 18.90
C VAL A 188 -5.10 -1.13 17.46
N GLU A 189 -6.11 -1.78 16.89
CA GLU A 189 -6.61 -1.42 15.58
C GLU A 189 -7.33 -0.07 15.64
N LYS A 190 -6.99 0.84 14.71
CA LYS A 190 -7.67 2.14 14.56
C LYS A 190 -8.66 2.11 13.41
N ALA A 191 -8.29 1.48 12.30
CA ALA A 191 -9.17 1.31 11.15
C ALA A 191 -8.74 0.13 10.29
N ASN A 192 -9.73 -0.53 9.70
CA ASN A 192 -9.55 -1.40 8.54
C ASN A 192 -10.44 -0.89 7.42
N TRP A 193 -9.87 -0.78 6.23
CA TRP A 193 -10.62 -0.46 5.03
C TRP A 193 -10.33 -1.49 3.95
N TYR A 194 -11.34 -1.91 3.21
CA TYR A 194 -11.20 -2.87 2.12
C TYR A 194 -11.70 -2.25 0.82
N PHE A 195 -10.88 -2.33 -0.21
CA PHE A 195 -11.26 -2.02 -1.59
C PHE A 195 -11.44 -3.35 -2.31
N ASP A 196 -12.66 -3.64 -2.71
CA ASP A 196 -13.13 -4.97 -3.08
C ASP A 196 -12.87 -5.37 -4.52
N SER A 197 -12.74 -4.39 -5.43
CA SER A 197 -12.46 -4.62 -6.83
C SER A 197 -11.22 -3.85 -7.23
N CYS A 198 -10.14 -4.55 -7.59
CA CYS A 198 -8.92 -3.94 -8.10
C CYS A 198 -8.47 -4.60 -9.41
N GLU A 199 -8.19 -3.79 -10.42
CA GLU A 199 -7.66 -4.18 -11.73
C GLU A 199 -6.29 -3.57 -12.04
#